data_AF-A0A4Q7AQC8-F1
#
_entry.id   AF-A0A4Q7AQC8-F1
#
_cell.length_a   1.000
_cell.length_b   1.000
_cell.length_c   1.000
_cell.angle_alpha   90.00
_cell.angle_beta   90.00
_cell.angle_gamma   90.00
#
_symmetry.space_group_name_H-M   'P 1'
#
loop_
_entity.id
_entity.type
_entity.pdbx_description
1 polymer ?
#
loop_
_entity_poly.entity_id
_entity_poly.type
_entity_poly.pdbx_seq_one_letter_code
_entity_poly.pdbx_strand_id
1 'polypeptide(L)'
;MPLHMAIDMITLQVIWFMHLRIKKVKNLASLPEDEMPEFLRRIQAYPADAQTHHAIILIMLTGVRVSELLQARWEEFDLDEHKWDLPAERMKNGLPHRVLLTDMMIDELQALRLAE
;
A
#
# COMPACT_ATOMS: atom_id res chain seq x y z
N MET A 1 -47.08 12.53 14.35
CA MET A 1 -46.65 11.56 13.32
C MET A 1 -46.71 10.17 13.94
N PRO A 2 -47.43 9.19 13.35
CA PRO A 2 -47.70 7.92 14.02
C PRO A 2 -46.48 6.98 13.99
N LEU A 3 -46.30 6.23 15.09
CA LEU A 3 -45.19 5.31 15.35
C LEU A 3 -44.99 4.22 14.27
N HIS A 4 -46.05 3.87 13.51
CA HIS A 4 -45.97 2.84 12.47
C HIS A 4 -45.06 3.24 11.29
N MET A 5 -44.95 4.54 11.00
CA MET A 5 -44.15 5.05 9.88
C MET A 5 -42.64 5.03 10.16
N ALA A 6 -42.25 4.97 11.45
CA ALA A 6 -40.85 4.94 11.87
C ALA A 6 -40.22 3.54 11.73
N ILE A 7 -41.01 2.47 11.85
CA ILE A 7 -40.55 1.08 11.72
C ILE A 7 -40.22 0.74 10.26
N ASP A 8 -40.99 1.27 9.30
CA ASP A 8 -40.71 1.13 7.87
C ASP A 8 -39.41 1.85 7.46
N MET A 9 -39.12 3.01 8.05
CA MET A 9 -37.91 3.78 7.74
C MET A 9 -36.63 3.09 8.24
N ILE A 10 -36.67 2.45 9.42
CA ILE A 10 -35.54 1.66 9.94
C ILE A 10 -35.34 0.38 9.12
N THR A 11 -36.44 -0.31 8.76
CA THR A 11 -36.40 -1.55 7.98
C THR A 11 -35.89 -1.30 6.56
N LEU A 12 -36.32 -0.21 5.91
CA LEU A 12 -35.83 0.19 4.58
C LEU A 12 -34.37 0.66 4.62
N GLN A 13 -33.91 1.32 5.69
CA GLN A 13 -32.51 1.73 5.82
C GLN A 13 -31.55 0.54 5.98
N VAL A 14 -31.97 -0.50 6.73
CA VAL A 14 -31.21 -1.75 6.90
C VAL A 14 -31.19 -2.57 5.61
N ILE A 15 -32.31 -2.67 4.89
CA ILE A 15 -32.40 -3.35 3.58
C ILE A 15 -31.59 -2.61 2.51
N TRP A 16 -31.56 -1.28 2.54
CA TRP A 16 -30.74 -0.45 1.64
C TRP A 16 -29.25 -0.65 1.91
N PHE A 17 -28.84 -0.78 3.18
CA PHE A 17 -27.46 -1.14 3.55
C PHE A 17 -27.06 -2.56 3.14
N MET A 18 -28.02 -3.51 3.09
CA MET A 18 -27.77 -4.90 2.73
C MET A 18 -27.56 -5.13 1.22
N HIS A 19 -27.80 -4.13 0.37
CA HIS A 19 -27.58 -4.22 -1.08
C HIS A 19 -26.16 -3.83 -1.54
N LEU A 20 -25.20 -3.73 -0.61
CA LEU A 20 -23.78 -3.62 -0.93
C LEU A 20 -23.33 -4.87 -1.71
N ARG A 21 -23.41 -4.81 -3.04
CA ARG A 21 -22.87 -5.85 -3.93
C ARG A 21 -21.36 -5.91 -3.72
N ILE A 22 -20.91 -6.88 -2.93
CA ILE A 22 -19.49 -7.23 -2.82
C ILE A 22 -19.03 -7.60 -4.23
N LYS A 23 -18.27 -6.72 -4.89
CA LYS A 23 -17.68 -7.01 -6.20
C LYS A 23 -16.83 -8.27 -6.04
N LYS A 24 -17.10 -9.29 -6.85
CA LYS A 24 -16.29 -10.51 -6.87
C LYS A 24 -14.84 -10.13 -7.17
N VAL A 25 -13.94 -10.39 -6.22
CA VAL A 25 -12.53 -10.06 -6.36
C VAL A 25 -11.94 -10.98 -7.44
N LYS A 26 -11.38 -10.37 -8.49
CA LYS A 26 -10.57 -11.08 -9.48
C LYS A 26 -9.13 -11.01 -9.02
N ASN A 27 -8.57 -12.15 -8.60
CA ASN A 27 -7.15 -12.24 -8.28
C ASN A 27 -6.34 -12.09 -9.56
N LEU A 28 -5.32 -11.22 -9.52
CA LEU A 28 -4.35 -11.07 -10.61
C LEU A 28 -3.27 -12.15 -10.46
N ALA A 29 -2.82 -12.70 -11.59
CA ALA A 29 -1.70 -13.64 -11.60
C ALA A 29 -0.40 -12.90 -11.21
N SER A 30 0.53 -13.60 -10.56
CA SER A 30 1.87 -13.05 -10.33
C SER A 30 2.65 -12.98 -11.65
N LEU A 31 3.67 -12.13 -11.68
CA LEU A 31 4.62 -12.09 -12.78
C LEU A 31 5.43 -13.40 -12.84
N PRO A 32 5.54 -14.05 -14.00
CA PRO A 32 6.45 -15.18 -14.21
C PRO A 32 7.92 -14.77 -14.00
N GLU A 33 8.74 -15.71 -13.51
CA GLU A 33 10.16 -15.44 -13.21
C GLU A 33 10.96 -15.05 -14.46
N ASP A 34 10.67 -15.70 -15.59
CA ASP A 34 11.31 -15.45 -16.89
C ASP A 34 10.94 -14.08 -17.48
N GLU A 35 9.84 -13.48 -17.06
CA GLU A 35 9.42 -12.13 -17.46
C GLU A 35 10.07 -11.03 -16.60
N MET A 36 10.63 -11.37 -15.43
CA MET A 36 11.20 -10.40 -14.48
C MET A 36 12.29 -9.50 -15.11
N PRO A 37 13.28 -10.01 -15.89
CA PRO A 37 14.31 -9.16 -16.46
C PRO A 37 13.75 -8.11 -17.44
N GLU A 38 12.73 -8.49 -18.22
CA GLU A 38 12.06 -7.57 -19.15
C GLU A 38 11.22 -6.54 -18.41
N PHE A 39 10.53 -6.96 -17.36
CA PHE A 39 9.77 -6.06 -16.49
C PHE A 39 10.66 -4.97 -15.87
N LEU A 40 11.82 -5.33 -15.33
CA LEU A 40 12.77 -4.37 -14.77
C LEU A 40 13.31 -3.39 -15.83
N ARG A 41 13.61 -3.87 -17.05
CA ARG A 41 13.99 -2.99 -18.17
C ARG A 41 12.90 -1.98 -18.51
N ARG A 42 11.63 -2.41 -18.50
CA ARG A 42 10.49 -1.53 -18.76
C ARG A 42 10.27 -0.51 -17.66
N ILE A 43 10.48 -0.89 -16.39
CA ILE A 43 10.45 0.08 -15.28
C ILE A 43 11.51 1.15 -15.53
N GLN A 44 12.77 0.77 -15.78
CA GLN A 44 13.85 1.75 -16.00
C GLN A 44 13.60 2.68 -17.19
N ALA A 45 13.01 2.17 -18.28
CA ALA A 45 12.69 2.97 -19.46
C ALA A 45 11.40 3.79 -19.34
N TYR A 46 10.62 3.60 -18.27
CA TYR A 46 9.35 4.29 -18.09
C TYR A 46 9.59 5.78 -17.83
N PRO A 47 8.91 6.69 -18.57
CA PRO A 47 9.13 8.13 -18.44
C PRO A 47 8.43 8.66 -17.18
N ALA A 48 9.04 8.41 -16.02
CA ALA A 48 8.65 8.96 -14.73
C ALA A 48 9.82 9.74 -14.11
N ASP A 49 9.48 10.57 -13.13
CA ASP A 49 10.46 11.27 -12.30
C ASP A 49 11.23 10.29 -11.40
N ALA A 50 12.39 10.75 -10.91
CA ALA A 50 13.27 9.93 -10.09
C ALA A 50 12.56 9.37 -8.85
N GLN A 51 11.69 10.18 -8.20
CA GLN A 51 10.97 9.75 -7.01
C GLN A 51 10.06 8.55 -7.30
N THR A 52 9.33 8.58 -8.42
CA THR A 52 8.48 7.46 -8.83
C THR A 52 9.30 6.19 -9.09
N HIS A 53 10.48 6.30 -9.71
CA HIS A 53 11.35 5.13 -9.92
C HIS A 53 11.79 4.51 -8.60
N HIS A 54 12.35 5.31 -7.68
CA HIS A 54 12.78 4.82 -6.37
C HIS A 54 11.62 4.22 -5.57
N ALA A 55 10.43 4.82 -5.62
CA ALA A 55 9.24 4.29 -4.95
C ALA A 55 8.83 2.92 -5.51
N ILE A 56 8.88 2.72 -6.83
CA ILE A 56 8.60 1.43 -7.47
C ILE A 56 9.60 0.37 -7.01
N ILE A 57 10.90 0.69 -7.00
CA ILE A 57 11.94 -0.24 -6.51
C ILE A 57 11.71 -0.59 -5.04
N LEU A 58 11.45 0.40 -4.18
CA LEU A 58 11.18 0.18 -2.76
C LEU A 58 9.96 -0.72 -2.52
N ILE A 59 8.87 -0.55 -3.28
CA ILE A 59 7.70 -1.44 -3.19
C ILE A 59 8.08 -2.87 -3.56
N MET A 60 8.89 -3.07 -4.60
CA MET A 60 9.33 -4.41 -5.00
C MET A 60 10.25 -5.07 -3.97
N LEU A 61 11.16 -4.30 -3.37
CA LEU A 61 12.09 -4.80 -2.37
C LEU A 61 11.40 -5.12 -1.04
N THR A 62 10.50 -4.24 -0.58
CA THR A 62 9.89 -4.35 0.75
C THR A 62 8.57 -5.12 0.76
N GLY A 63 7.87 -5.20 -0.37
CA GLY A 63 6.56 -5.84 -0.47
C GLY A 63 5.41 -5.11 0.24
N VAL A 64 5.65 -3.89 0.73
CA VAL A 64 4.61 -3.06 1.37
C VAL A 64 3.57 -2.60 0.35
N ARG A 65 2.40 -2.19 0.83
CA ARG A 65 1.38 -1.60 -0.03
C ARG A 65 1.83 -0.23 -0.49
N VAL A 66 1.48 0.15 -1.72
CA VAL A 66 1.76 1.48 -2.29
C VAL A 66 1.35 2.60 -1.33
N SER A 67 0.15 2.49 -0.72
CA SER A 67 -0.35 3.47 0.23
C SER A 67 0.47 3.56 1.52
N GLU A 68 1.09 2.47 1.96
CA GLU A 68 1.94 2.44 3.16
C GLU A 68 3.22 3.22 2.93
N LEU A 69 3.86 3.02 1.77
CA LEU A 69 5.05 3.76 1.36
C LEU A 69 4.77 5.24 1.11
N LEU A 70 3.71 5.57 0.36
CA LEU A 70 3.36 6.96 0.05
C LEU A 70 2.97 7.79 1.29
N GLN A 71 2.55 7.14 2.37
CA GLN A 71 2.20 7.80 3.64
C GLN A 71 3.27 7.62 4.71
N ALA A 72 4.40 6.99 4.36
CA ALA A 72 5.50 6.79 5.28
C ALA A 72 6.07 8.13 5.73
N ARG A 73 6.53 8.19 6.98
CA ARG A 73 7.22 9.36 7.52
C ARG A 73 8.67 9.00 7.77
N TRP A 74 9.57 9.94 7.52
CA TRP A 74 11.00 9.73 7.75
C TRP A 74 11.33 9.29 9.18
N GLU A 75 10.54 9.72 10.17
CA GLU A 75 10.66 9.33 11.59
C GLU A 75 10.37 7.85 11.87
N GLU A 76 9.71 7.15 10.94
CA GLU A 76 9.38 5.72 11.06
C GLU A 76 10.55 4.82 10.63
N PHE A 77 11.55 5.38 9.96
CA PHE A 77 12.73 4.66 9.47
C PHE A 77 13.89 4.83 10.45
N ASP A 78 14.36 3.73 11.00
CA ASP A 78 15.60 3.65 11.78
C ASP A 78 16.62 2.91 10.92
N LEU A 79 17.41 3.70 10.19
CA LEU A 79 18.39 3.19 9.22
C LEU A 79 19.60 2.56 9.92
N ASP A 80 19.91 2.96 11.15
CA ASP A 80 21.01 2.37 11.93
C ASP A 80 20.65 0.94 12.37
N GLU A 81 19.41 0.75 12.84
CA GLU A 81 18.88 -0.56 13.23
C GLU A 81 18.23 -1.32 12.06
N HIS A 82 18.36 -0.82 10.83
CA HIS A 82 17.87 -1.46 9.61
C HIS A 82 16.38 -1.83 9.67
N LYS A 83 15.54 -0.93 10.17
CA LYS A 83 14.11 -1.20 10.34
C LYS A 83 13.23 -0.02 9.94
N TRP A 84 12.03 -0.35 9.49
CA TRP A 84 10.93 0.59 9.28
C TRP A 84 9.71 0.10 10.05
N ASP A 85 9.25 0.91 11.00
CA ASP A 85 8.13 0.61 11.90
C ASP A 85 6.84 1.27 11.43
N LEU A 86 5.90 0.49 10.89
CA LEU A 86 4.59 0.96 10.46
C LEU A 86 3.58 0.93 11.61
N PRO A 87 2.92 2.07 11.92
CA PRO A 87 1.98 2.20 13.01
C PRO A 87 0.68 1.42 12.75
N ALA A 88 0.11 0.85 13.81
CA ALA A 88 -1.09 0.03 13.76
C ALA A 88 -2.31 0.77 13.17
N GLU A 89 -2.38 2.08 13.39
CA GLU A 89 -3.44 2.97 12.92
C GLU A 89 -3.52 3.04 11.39
N ARG A 90 -2.41 2.78 10.68
CA ARG A 90 -2.35 2.73 9.22
C ARG A 90 -2.47 1.31 8.65
N MET A 91 -2.67 0.31 9.52
CA MET A 91 -2.66 -1.10 9.13
C MET A 91 -4.07 -1.68 9.03
N LYS A 92 -4.34 -2.42 7.95
CA LYS A 92 -5.66 -3.00 7.67
C LYS A 92 -6.16 -3.93 8.78
N ASN A 93 -5.26 -4.62 9.48
CA ASN A 93 -5.55 -5.53 10.58
C ASN A 93 -5.44 -4.87 11.96
N GLY A 94 -5.11 -3.58 12.04
CA GLY A 94 -4.90 -2.86 13.30
C GLY A 94 -3.70 -3.35 14.11
N LEU A 95 -2.75 -4.05 13.49
CA LEU A 95 -1.52 -4.51 14.14
C LEU A 95 -0.33 -3.75 13.56
N PRO A 96 0.65 -3.36 14.39
CA PRO A 96 1.88 -2.75 13.89
C PRO A 96 2.63 -3.75 13.01
N HIS A 97 3.34 -3.23 12.01
CA HIS A 97 4.15 -4.04 11.09
C HIS A 97 5.56 -3.48 11.03
N ARG A 98 6.56 -4.35 11.11
CA ARG A 98 7.97 -3.99 10.95
C ARG A 98 8.50 -4.58 9.66
N VAL A 99 9.12 -3.73 8.85
CA VAL A 99 9.88 -4.12 7.66
C VAL A 99 11.37 -4.07 8.03
N LEU A 100 12.10 -5.13 7.68
CA LEU A 100 13.56 -5.17 7.81
C LEU A 100 14.18 -4.58 6.54
N LEU A 101 15.13 -3.66 6.71
CA LEU A 101 15.78 -2.95 5.62
C LEU A 101 17.11 -3.63 5.28
N THR A 102 17.35 -3.91 4.02
CA THR A 102 18.67 -4.30 3.52
C THR A 102 19.46 -3.06 3.10
N ASP A 103 20.77 -3.18 2.92
CA ASP A 103 21.61 -2.09 2.41
C ASP A 103 21.05 -1.49 1.12
N MET A 104 20.59 -2.34 0.19
CA MET A 104 19.95 -1.90 -1.06
C MET A 104 18.68 -1.08 -0.83
N MET A 105 17.87 -1.43 0.17
CA MET A 105 16.67 -0.63 0.50
C MET A 105 17.06 0.72 1.11
N ILE A 106 18.11 0.74 1.93
CA ILE A 106 18.62 1.97 2.53
C ILE A 106 19.18 2.90 1.47
N ASP A 107 19.94 2.37 0.50
CA ASP A 107 20.47 3.14 -0.63
C ASP A 107 19.34 3.79 -1.43
N GLU A 108 18.26 3.05 -1.71
CA GLU A 108 17.07 3.56 -2.41
C GLU A 108 16.32 4.63 -1.59
N LEU A 109 16.19 4.45 -0.26
CA LEU A 109 15.61 5.45 0.64
C LEU A 109 16.45 6.74 0.66
N GLN A 110 17.78 6.62 0.70
CA GLN A 110 18.67 7.77 0.68
C GLN A 110 18.63 8.50 -0.67
N ALA A 111 18.60 7.76 -1.78
CA ALA A 111 18.45 8.33 -3.12
C ALA A 111 17.13 9.10 -3.26
N LEU A 112 16.02 8.54 -2.75
CA LEU A 112 14.72 9.20 -2.73
C LEU A 112 14.76 10.53 -1.95
N ARG A 113 15.47 10.57 -0.81
CA ARG A 113 15.60 11.77 0.02
C ARG A 113 16.41 12.89 -0.65
N LEU A 114 17.38 12.54 -1.49
CA LEU A 114 18.19 13.50 -2.24
C LEU A 114 17.46 14.04 -3.49
N ALA A 115 16.39 13.38 -3.91
CA ALA A 115 15.56 13.77 -5.05
C ALA A 115 14.37 14.68 -4.67
N GLU A 116 14.20 15.02 -3.39
CA GLU A 116 13.32 16.10 -2.89
C GLU A 116 13.95 17.48 -3.09
#